data_AF-A0A958KMC1-F1
#
_entry.id   AF-A0A958KMC1-F1
#
_cell.length_a   1.000
_cell.length_b   1.000
_cell.length_c   1.000
_cell.angle_alpha   90.00
_cell.angle_beta   90.00
_cell.angle_gamma   90.00
#
_symmetry.space_group_name_H-M   'P 1'
#
loop_
_entity.id
_entity.type
_entity.pdbx_description
1 polymer ?
#
loop_
_entity_poly.entity_id
_entity_poly.type
_entity_poly.pdbx_seq_one_letter_code
_entity_poly.pdbx_strand_id
1 'polypeptide(L)'
;MSSLRILKTTLLLIGASHLLIGFGLMFVPEFQVWCAHAYGADFQWALRERYLVRIMGSFVFVIGTLSCLAARSPLKSEIVVWALVEFFILRNIHRHYYGAELQSGFGVSSQVNNLTSVLFSLLALVLALTLVRAKSQKP
;
A
#
# COMPACT_ATOMS: atom_id res chain seq x y z
N MET A 1 -7.05 -20.62 -11.74
CA MET A 1 -5.88 -19.80 -12.15
C MET A 1 -4.65 -20.28 -11.40
N SER A 2 -3.48 -20.38 -12.04
CA SER A 2 -2.24 -20.78 -11.35
C SER A 2 -1.83 -19.74 -10.29
N SER A 3 -1.28 -20.16 -9.15
CA SER A 3 -0.81 -19.28 -8.06
C SER A 3 0.11 -18.16 -8.56
N LEU A 4 0.99 -18.48 -9.52
CA LEU A 4 1.88 -17.52 -10.16
C LEU A 4 1.14 -16.42 -10.92
N ARG A 5 0.04 -16.75 -11.63
CA ARG A 5 -0.78 -15.74 -12.33
C ARG A 5 -1.45 -14.80 -11.34
N ILE A 6 -2.00 -15.35 -10.25
CA ILE A 6 -2.61 -14.53 -9.18
C ILE A 6 -1.55 -13.60 -8.59
N LEU A 7 -0.37 -14.11 -8.23
CA LEU A 7 0.74 -13.29 -7.71
C LEU A 7 1.13 -12.17 -8.68
N LYS A 8 1.30 -12.47 -9.96
CA LYS A 8 1.63 -11.47 -10.99
C LYS A 8 0.55 -10.39 -11.11
N THR A 9 -0.71 -10.80 -11.17
CA THR A 9 -1.84 -9.87 -11.26
C THR A 9 -1.92 -8.99 -10.02
N THR A 10 -1.79 -9.57 -8.81
CA THR A 10 -1.80 -8.80 -7.56
C THR A 10 -0.66 -7.80 -7.50
N LEU A 11 0.57 -8.19 -7.87
CA LEU A 11 1.72 -7.27 -7.94
C LEU A 11 1.53 -6.17 -8.98
N LEU A 12 0.91 -6.46 -10.11
CA LEU A 12 0.61 -5.46 -11.12
C LEU A 12 -0.46 -4.48 -10.64
N LEU A 13 -1.52 -4.95 -9.98
CA LEU A 13 -2.56 -4.10 -9.41
C LEU A 13 -2.01 -3.19 -8.31
N ILE A 14 -1.19 -3.73 -7.41
CA ILE A 14 -0.45 -2.95 -6.40
C ILE A 14 0.45 -1.94 -7.11
N GLY A 15 1.23 -2.38 -8.09
CA GLY A 15 2.16 -1.52 -8.81
C GLY A 15 1.50 -0.34 -9.51
N ALA A 16 0.49 -0.61 -10.33
CA ALA A 16 -0.25 0.41 -11.07
C ALA A 16 -0.98 1.39 -10.14
N SER A 17 -1.67 0.90 -9.10
CA SER A 17 -2.35 1.76 -8.13
C SER A 17 -1.36 2.66 -7.38
N HIS A 18 -0.22 2.13 -6.95
CA HIS A 18 0.80 2.91 -6.22
C HIS A 18 1.53 3.91 -7.13
N LEU A 19 1.73 3.61 -8.42
CA LEU A 19 2.26 4.60 -9.36
C LEU A 19 1.29 5.78 -9.54
N LEU A 20 0.01 5.49 -9.78
CA LEU A 20 -1.03 6.52 -9.96
C LEU A 20 -1.20 7.36 -8.70
N ILE A 21 -1.36 6.71 -7.54
CA ILE A 21 -1.52 7.40 -6.26
C ILE A 21 -0.27 8.19 -5.92
N GLY A 22 0.92 7.57 -6.03
CA GLY A 22 2.19 8.23 -5.72
C GLY A 22 2.43 9.48 -6.57
N PHE A 23 2.14 9.40 -7.87
CA PHE A 23 2.22 10.55 -8.77
C PHE A 23 1.24 11.66 -8.36
N GLY A 24 -0.03 11.31 -8.11
CA GLY A 24 -1.03 12.27 -7.66
C GLY A 24 -0.66 12.95 -6.35
N LEU A 25 -0.15 12.19 -5.37
CA LEU A 25 0.30 12.73 -4.09
C LEU A 25 1.51 13.67 -4.22
N MET A 26 2.40 13.45 -5.18
CA MET A 26 3.56 14.33 -5.40
C MET A 26 3.17 15.66 -6.07
N PHE A 27 2.30 15.61 -7.08
CA PHE A 27 2.19 16.71 -8.03
C PHE A 27 0.82 17.38 -8.11
N VAL A 28 -0.25 16.77 -7.58
CA VAL A 28 -1.62 17.25 -7.79
C VAL A 28 -2.28 17.60 -6.45
N PRO A 29 -2.29 18.88 -6.03
CA PRO A 29 -2.83 19.30 -4.74
C PRO A 29 -4.27 18.87 -4.47
N GLU A 30 -5.14 18.95 -5.48
CA GLU A 30 -6.55 18.53 -5.38
C GLU A 30 -6.66 17.02 -5.13
N PHE A 31 -5.76 16.24 -5.75
CA PHE A 31 -5.68 14.80 -5.53
C PHE A 31 -5.18 14.46 -4.13
N GLN A 32 -4.26 15.25 -3.56
CA GLN A 32 -3.81 15.06 -2.17
C GLN A 32 -4.98 15.18 -1.20
N VAL A 33 -5.79 16.24 -1.36
CA VAL A 33 -6.98 16.50 -0.55
C VAL A 33 -8.00 15.38 -0.72
N TRP A 34 -8.35 15.07 -1.97
CA TRP A 34 -9.28 14.00 -2.30
C TRP A 34 -8.83 12.64 -1.72
N CYS A 35 -7.55 12.31 -1.87
CA CYS A 35 -7.01 11.03 -1.39
C CYS A 35 -7.06 10.94 0.14
N ALA A 36 -6.76 12.01 0.88
CA ALA A 36 -6.85 11.93 2.34
C ALA A 36 -8.31 11.76 2.81
N HIS A 37 -9.25 12.48 2.20
CA HIS A 37 -10.67 12.30 2.48
C HIS A 37 -11.16 10.89 2.15
N ALA A 38 -10.69 10.30 1.04
CA ALA A 38 -10.98 8.90 0.69
C ALA A 38 -10.46 7.91 1.75
N TYR A 39 -9.40 8.27 2.49
CA TYR A 39 -8.87 7.52 3.63
C TYR A 39 -9.50 7.93 4.98
N GLY A 40 -10.57 8.73 4.95
CA GLY A 40 -11.30 9.20 6.12
C GLY A 40 -10.58 10.28 6.93
N ALA A 41 -9.52 10.86 6.37
CA ALA A 41 -8.77 11.91 7.06
C ALA A 41 -9.43 13.27 6.85
N ASP A 42 -9.52 14.03 7.93
CA ASP A 42 -10.09 15.37 7.96
C ASP A 42 -9.23 16.24 8.90
N PHE A 43 -8.26 16.95 8.32
CA PHE A 43 -7.31 17.79 9.05
C PHE A 43 -6.96 19.04 8.24
N GLN A 44 -6.37 20.05 8.89
CA GLN A 44 -6.00 21.29 8.23
C GLN A 44 -4.83 21.09 7.26
N TRP A 45 -5.04 21.43 5.99
CA TRP A 45 -4.05 21.32 4.91
C TRP A 45 -3.02 22.46 4.93
N ALA A 46 -2.27 22.58 6.02
CA ALA A 46 -1.18 23.54 6.09
C ALA A 46 0.00 23.13 5.17
N LEU A 47 0.98 24.03 5.02
CA LEU A 47 2.12 23.80 4.15
C LEU A 47 2.94 22.56 4.55
N ARG A 48 3.08 22.34 5.86
CA ARG A 48 3.82 21.20 6.43
C ARG A 48 3.20 19.86 6.03
N GLU A 49 1.89 19.72 6.18
CA GLU A 49 1.16 18.49 5.88
C GLU A 49 1.22 18.17 4.39
N ARG A 50 1.03 19.18 3.53
CA ARG A 50 1.19 19.02 2.07
C ARG A 50 2.60 18.59 1.69
N TYR A 51 3.62 19.16 2.33
CA TYR A 51 5.01 18.77 2.09
C TYR A 51 5.27 17.30 2.47
N LEU A 52 4.80 16.87 3.65
CA LEU A 52 4.92 15.47 4.08
C LEU A 52 4.18 14.50 3.14
N VAL A 53 2.98 14.87 2.68
CA VAL A 53 2.22 14.07 1.71
C VAL A 53 2.96 13.88 0.39
N ARG A 54 3.67 14.91 -0.10
CA ARG A 54 4.51 14.79 -1.31
C ARG A 54 5.65 13.80 -1.13
N ILE A 55 6.31 13.84 0.02
CA ILE A 55 7.38 12.89 0.36
C ILE A 55 6.81 11.48 0.43
N MET A 56 5.68 11.27 1.12
CA MET A 56 5.00 9.97 1.13
C MET A 56 4.64 9.50 -0.29
N GLY A 57 4.18 10.42 -1.15
CA GLY A 57 3.93 10.16 -2.57
C GLY A 57 5.13 9.58 -3.31
N SER A 58 6.34 10.10 -3.09
CA SER A 58 7.55 9.56 -3.71
C SER A 58 7.86 8.13 -3.27
N PHE A 59 7.67 7.81 -1.99
CA PHE A 59 7.86 6.43 -1.49
C PHE A 59 6.82 5.49 -2.09
N VAL A 60 5.56 5.91 -2.12
CA VAL A 60 4.46 5.15 -2.74
C VAL A 60 4.76 4.89 -4.23
N PHE A 61 5.26 5.90 -4.95
CA PHE A 61 5.62 5.75 -6.36
C PHE A 61 6.76 4.73 -6.59
N VAL A 62 7.81 4.78 -5.76
CA VAL A 62 8.91 3.82 -5.83
C VAL A 62 8.43 2.40 -5.52
N ILE A 63 7.59 2.22 -4.49
CA ILE A 63 6.95 0.93 -4.18
C ILE A 63 6.17 0.41 -5.41
N GLY A 64 5.42 1.29 -6.08
CA GLY A 64 4.70 0.96 -7.30
C GLY A 64 5.61 0.48 -8.42
N THR A 65 6.73 1.17 -8.64
CA THR A 65 7.75 0.80 -9.63
C THR A 65 8.34 -0.59 -9.34
N LEU A 66 8.76 -0.83 -8.09
CA LEU A 66 9.33 -2.11 -7.67
C LEU A 66 8.32 -3.25 -7.81
N SER A 67 7.06 -3.01 -7.46
CA SER A 67 5.99 -4.01 -7.60
C SER A 67 5.71 -4.36 -9.06
N CYS A 68 5.69 -3.37 -9.96
CA CYS A 68 5.58 -3.60 -11.41
C CYS A 68 6.75 -4.42 -11.97
N LEU A 69 7.98 -4.14 -11.52
CA LEU A 69 9.16 -4.93 -11.93
C LEU A 69 9.08 -6.36 -11.39
N ALA A 70 8.72 -6.53 -10.12
CA ALA A 70 8.53 -7.83 -9.51
C ALA A 70 7.44 -8.66 -10.21
N ALA A 71 6.37 -8.02 -10.71
CA ALA A 71 5.32 -8.71 -11.46
C ALA A 71 5.83 -9.43 -12.73
N ARG A 72 6.93 -8.96 -13.34
CA ARG A 72 7.51 -9.62 -14.52
C ARG A 72 8.11 -10.98 -14.18
N SER A 73 8.79 -11.08 -13.04
CA SER A 73 9.46 -12.29 -12.56
C SER A 73 9.37 -12.43 -11.03
N PRO A 74 8.19 -12.75 -10.46
CA PRO A 74 7.97 -12.68 -9.01
C PRO A 74 8.89 -13.60 -8.21
N LEU A 75 9.20 -14.79 -8.75
CA LEU A 75 10.07 -15.76 -8.09
C LEU A 75 11.54 -15.35 -8.08
N LYS A 76 11.98 -14.48 -9.00
CA LYS A 76 13.33 -13.89 -8.98
C LYS A 76 13.40 -12.64 -8.10
N SER A 77 12.24 -12.05 -7.80
CA SER A 77 12.10 -10.82 -7.02
C SER A 77 11.37 -11.07 -5.70
N GLU A 78 11.56 -12.25 -5.10
CA GLU A 78 10.82 -12.67 -3.90
C GLU A 78 11.03 -11.73 -2.72
N ILE A 79 12.21 -11.10 -2.63
CA ILE A 79 12.51 -10.09 -1.61
C ILE A 79 11.56 -8.89 -1.68
N VAL A 80 11.17 -8.45 -2.90
CA VAL A 80 10.22 -7.35 -3.09
C VAL A 80 8.83 -7.79 -2.64
N VAL A 81 8.44 -9.03 -2.93
CA VAL A 81 7.14 -9.57 -2.50
C VAL A 81 7.07 -9.64 -0.98
N TRP A 82 8.11 -10.15 -0.32
CA TRP A 82 8.18 -10.19 1.14
C TRP A 82 8.22 -8.80 1.77
N ALA A 83 8.95 -7.85 1.18
CA ALA A 83 8.96 -6.46 1.64
C ALA A 83 7.56 -5.82 1.57
N LEU A 84 6.76 -6.12 0.52
CA LEU A 84 5.36 -5.67 0.44
C LEU A 84 4.49 -6.30 1.52
N VAL A 85 4.66 -7.61 1.79
CA VAL A 85 3.95 -8.32 2.87
C VAL A 85 4.27 -7.68 4.22
N GLU A 86 5.56 -7.50 4.52
CA GLU A 86 6.04 -6.87 5.75
C GLU A 86 5.51 -5.44 5.87
N PHE A 87 5.60 -4.63 4.81
CA PHE A 87 5.10 -3.27 4.79
C PHE A 87 3.61 -3.19 5.15
N PHE A 88 2.75 -4.05 4.57
CA PHE A 88 1.32 -4.05 4.88
C PHE A 88 1.03 -4.48 6.32
N ILE A 89 1.79 -5.44 6.86
CA ILE A 89 1.66 -5.87 8.26
C ILE A 89 2.10 -4.75 9.20
N LEU A 90 3.29 -4.19 9.01
CA LEU A 90 3.83 -3.11 9.86
C LEU A 90 2.94 -1.87 9.80
N ARG A 91 2.46 -1.49 8.61
CA ARG A 91 1.45 -0.43 8.44
C ARG A 91 0.24 -0.67 9.33
N ASN A 92 -0.29 -1.89 9.32
CA ASN A 92 -1.47 -2.23 10.11
C ASN A 92 -1.18 -2.22 11.62
N ILE A 93 -0.03 -2.72 12.06
CA ILE A 93 0.38 -2.66 13.46
C ILE A 93 0.44 -1.19 13.91
N HIS A 94 1.17 -0.34 13.18
CA HIS A 94 1.30 1.08 13.51
C HIS A 94 -0.06 1.78 13.57
N ARG A 95 -0.96 1.52 12.61
CA ARG A 95 -2.28 2.17 12.57
C ARG A 95 -3.21 1.77 13.72
N HIS A 96 -3.00 0.61 14.35
CA HIS A 96 -3.76 0.24 15.55
C HIS A 96 -3.05 0.72 16.81
N TYR A 97 -1.73 0.57 16.88
CA TYR A 97 -0.94 1.01 18.02
C TYR A 97 -1.07 2.53 18.25
N TYR A 98 -1.03 3.31 17.16
CA TYR A 98 -1.22 4.76 17.17
C TYR A 98 -2.64 5.17 16.74
N GLY A 99 -3.64 4.30 16.94
CA GLY A 99 -5.01 4.57 16.50
C GLY A 99 -5.64 5.80 17.15
N ALA A 100 -5.30 6.09 18.41
CA ALA A 100 -5.77 7.29 19.10
C ALA A 100 -5.21 8.58 18.48
N GLU A 101 -3.91 8.59 18.14
CA GLU A 101 -3.26 9.72 17.44
C GLU A 101 -3.81 9.89 16.02
N LEU A 102 -4.10 8.78 15.34
CA LEU A 102 -4.70 8.78 14.03
C LEU A 102 -6.11 9.40 14.07
N GLN A 103 -6.90 9.09 15.08
CA GLN A 103 -8.24 9.64 15.23
C GLN A 103 -8.22 11.11 15.66
N SER A 104 -7.43 11.47 16.67
CA SER A 104 -7.41 12.84 17.21
C SER A 104 -6.64 13.82 16.33
N GLY A 105 -5.57 13.37 15.67
CA GLY A 105 -4.71 14.19 14.83
C GLY A 105 -5.14 14.26 13.37
N PHE A 106 -5.73 13.19 12.82
CA PHE A 106 -6.11 13.11 11.41
C PHE A 106 -7.61 12.91 11.17
N GLY A 107 -8.43 12.79 12.22
CA GLY A 107 -9.89 12.62 12.08
C GLY A 107 -10.34 11.25 11.58
N VAL A 108 -9.43 10.30 11.38
CA VAL A 108 -9.77 8.99 10.81
C VAL A 108 -10.54 8.17 11.83
N SER A 109 -11.78 7.80 11.48
CA SER A 109 -12.61 6.97 12.35
C SER A 109 -12.03 5.56 12.52
N SER A 110 -12.31 4.95 13.68
CA SER A 110 -11.94 3.55 13.95
C SER A 110 -12.51 2.59 12.89
N GLN A 111 -13.71 2.87 12.37
CA GLN A 111 -14.34 2.08 11.32
C GLN A 111 -13.53 2.09 10.01
N VAL A 112 -13.12 3.28 9.54
CA VAL A 112 -12.28 3.40 8.33
C VAL A 112 -10.91 2.76 8.56
N ASN A 113 -10.34 2.94 9.75
CA ASN A 113 -9.07 2.31 10.10
C ASN A 113 -9.14 0.79 9.99
N ASN A 114 -10.13 0.17 10.63
CA ASN A 114 -10.36 -1.27 10.61
C ASN A 114 -10.59 -1.79 9.19
N LEU A 115 -11.43 -1.10 8.40
CA LEU A 115 -11.72 -1.50 7.02
C LEU A 115 -10.45 -1.51 6.15
N THR A 116 -9.66 -0.43 6.21
CA THR A 116 -8.40 -0.39 5.44
C THR A 116 -7.44 -1.46 5.94
N SER A 117 -7.35 -1.69 7.24
CA SER A 117 -6.46 -2.72 7.77
C SER A 117 -6.85 -4.13 7.35
N VAL A 118 -8.14 -4.47 7.32
CA VAL A 118 -8.61 -5.75 6.76
C VAL A 118 -8.17 -5.88 5.31
N LEU A 119 -8.38 -4.85 4.48
CA LEU A 119 -7.98 -4.87 3.07
C LEU A 119 -6.47 -5.12 2.91
N PHE A 120 -5.62 -4.39 3.63
CA PHE A 120 -4.16 -4.54 3.53
C PHE A 120 -3.66 -5.87 4.12
N SER A 121 -4.31 -6.39 5.17
CA SER A 121 -4.01 -7.73 5.70
C SER A 121 -4.36 -8.83 4.70
N LEU A 122 -5.49 -8.70 4.00
CA LEU A 122 -5.88 -9.63 2.93
C LEU A 122 -4.89 -9.58 1.77
N LEU A 123 -4.42 -8.39 1.36
CA LEU A 123 -3.39 -8.25 0.34
C LEU A 123 -2.08 -8.93 0.76
N ALA A 124 -1.63 -8.71 2.00
CA ALA A 124 -0.45 -9.36 2.55
C ALA A 124 -0.58 -10.90 2.52
N LEU A 125 -1.74 -11.41 2.96
CA LEU A 125 -2.02 -12.85 2.96
C LEU A 125 -2.03 -13.43 1.54
N VAL A 126 -2.68 -12.76 0.58
CA VAL A 126 -2.72 -13.20 -0.81
C VAL A 126 -1.30 -13.25 -1.39
N LEU A 127 -0.48 -12.22 -1.17
CA LEU A 127 0.91 -12.19 -1.64
C LEU A 127 1.73 -13.35 -1.05
N ALA A 128 1.69 -13.53 0.27
CA ALA A 128 2.45 -14.57 0.96
C ALA A 128 2.02 -15.98 0.51
N LEU A 129 0.71 -16.27 0.50
CA LEU A 129 0.21 -17.59 0.11
C LEU A 129 0.47 -17.92 -1.35
N THR A 130 0.29 -16.94 -2.25
CA THR A 130 0.51 -17.17 -3.68
C THR A 130 1.99 -17.31 -4.02
N LEU A 131 2.88 -16.60 -3.32
CA LEU A 131 4.32 -16.79 -3.44
C LEU A 131 4.75 -18.19 -2.97
N VAL A 132 4.37 -18.59 -1.75
CA VAL A 132 4.72 -19.90 -1.20
C VAL A 132 4.22 -21.02 -2.11
N ARG A 133 2.96 -20.97 -2.54
CA ARG A 133 2.39 -21.97 -3.45
C ARG A 133 3.06 -21.96 -4.83
N ALA A 134 3.40 -20.80 -5.37
CA ALA A 134 4.09 -20.71 -6.66
C ALA A 134 5.52 -21.30 -6.58
N LYS A 135 6.19 -21.20 -5.43
CA LYS A 135 7.49 -21.86 -5.20
C LYS A 135 7.35 -23.39 -5.14
N SER A 136 6.33 -23.91 -4.46
CA SER A 136 6.11 -25.37 -4.34
C SER A 136 5.70 -26.04 -5.66
N GLN A 137 5.20 -25.29 -6.64
CA GLN A 137 4.82 -25.79 -7.96
C GLN A 137 5.97 -25.74 -8.97
N LYS A 138 7.15 -25.29 -8.56
CA LYS A 138 8.34 -25.28 -9.41
C LYS A 138 8.94 -26.69 -9.39
N PRO A 139 9.03 -27.39 -10.54
CA PRO A 139 9.72 -28.67 -10.63
C PRO A 139 11.21 -28.52 -10.34
#